data_AF-A0A7K8VUL0-F1
#
_entry.id   AF-A0A7K8VUL0-F1
#
_cell.length_a   1.000
_cell.length_b   1.000
_cell.length_c   1.000
_cell.angle_alpha   90.00
_cell.angle_beta   90.00
_cell.angle_gamma   90.00
#
_symmetry.space_group_name_H-M   'P 1'
#
loop_
_entity.id
_entity.type
_entity.pdbx_description
1 polymer ?
#
loop_
_entity_poly.entity_id
_entity_poly.type
_entity_poly.pdbx_seq_one_letter_code
_entity_poly.pdbx_strand_id
1 'polypeptide(L)'
;QIFGAYATHPFRFSDHYYGTGETFLYTFSPNFKVFKWSGENTYFINGDTSSLELGGGGGRFGLWLDADLYHGRSNSCSTFNNDILSKKEDFIIQDVEVWTFE
;
A
#
# COMPACT_ATOMS: atom_id res chain seq x y z
N GLN A 1 7.95 11.05 8.22
CA GLN A 1 7.51 9.71 8.69
C GLN A 1 7.76 8.74 7.55
N ILE A 2 8.16 7.50 7.83
CA ILE A 2 8.50 6.53 6.79
C ILE A 2 7.57 5.33 6.93
N PHE A 3 6.97 4.92 5.82
CA PHE A 3 6.13 3.75 5.68
C PHE A 3 6.11 3.38 4.19
N GLY A 4 5.56 2.23 3.86
CA GLY A 4 5.49 1.80 2.48
C GLY A 4 5.03 0.37 2.35
N ALA A 5 5.44 -0.27 1.27
CA ALA A 5 5.10 -1.63 0.96
C ALA A 5 6.26 -2.37 0.32
N TYR A 6 6.27 -3.69 0.52
CA TYR A 6 6.96 -4.61 -0.36
C TYR A 6 5.93 -5.15 -1.36
N ALA A 7 6.20 -4.95 -2.66
CA ALA A 7 5.37 -5.44 -3.75
C ALA A 7 6.07 -6.61 -4.44
N THR A 8 5.35 -7.73 -4.59
CA THR A 8 5.87 -8.95 -5.22
C THR A 8 6.01 -8.88 -6.72
N HIS A 9 5.40 -7.88 -7.34
CA HIS A 9 5.42 -7.65 -8.77
C HIS A 9 5.70 -6.18 -9.05
N PRO A 10 6.36 -5.84 -10.17
CA PRO A 10 6.48 -4.47 -10.63
C PRO A 10 5.11 -3.81 -10.78
N PHE A 11 5.02 -2.53 -10.43
CA PHE A 11 3.79 -1.76 -10.59
C PHE A 11 3.42 -1.65 -12.06
N ARG A 12 2.15 -1.90 -12.37
CA ARG A 12 1.56 -1.80 -13.69
C ARG A 12 0.09 -1.40 -13.60
N PHE A 13 -0.41 -0.80 -14.68
CA PHE A 13 -1.84 -0.58 -14.84
C PHE A 13 -2.58 -1.92 -14.97
N SER A 14 -3.71 -2.05 -14.31
CA SER A 14 -4.49 -3.28 -14.30
C SER A 14 -5.96 -3.00 -13.97
N ASP A 15 -6.88 -3.65 -14.68
CA ASP A 15 -8.31 -3.65 -14.33
C ASP A 15 -8.63 -4.58 -13.14
N HIS A 16 -7.64 -5.35 -12.70
CA HIS A 16 -7.76 -6.37 -11.65
C HIS A 16 -6.60 -6.30 -10.66
N TYR A 17 -6.86 -6.67 -9.41
CA TYR A 17 -5.80 -6.83 -8.43
C TYR A 17 -4.77 -7.89 -8.87
N TYR A 18 -3.50 -7.63 -8.58
CA TYR A 18 -2.38 -8.53 -8.85
C TYR A 18 -1.40 -8.57 -7.67
N GLY A 19 -0.41 -9.45 -7.74
CA GLY A 19 0.54 -9.74 -6.66
C GLY A 19 0.28 -11.09 -5.98
N THR A 20 1.10 -11.41 -4.99
CA THR A 20 0.96 -12.62 -4.16
C THR A 20 0.86 -12.28 -2.67
N GLY A 21 0.60 -13.30 -1.84
CA GLY A 21 0.56 -13.17 -0.38
C GLY A 21 1.89 -12.80 0.28
N GLU A 22 2.98 -12.72 -0.48
CA GLU A 22 4.26 -12.20 0.01
C GLU A 22 4.31 -10.67 0.01
N THR A 23 3.36 -9.99 -0.65
CA THR A 23 3.20 -8.53 -0.57
C THR A 23 2.84 -8.15 0.87
N PHE A 24 3.42 -7.07 1.40
CA PHE A 24 3.11 -6.57 2.75
C PHE A 24 3.25 -5.05 2.86
N LEU A 25 2.58 -4.47 3.85
CA LEU A 25 2.76 -3.06 4.23
C LEU A 25 3.70 -2.94 5.43
N TYR A 26 4.37 -1.81 5.57
CA TYR A 26 5.16 -1.51 6.78
C TYR A 26 5.03 -0.04 7.18
N THR A 27 5.26 0.24 8.45
CA THR A 27 5.44 1.60 8.98
C THR A 27 6.56 1.65 9.99
N PHE A 28 7.25 2.78 10.09
CA PHE A 28 8.23 3.07 11.15
C PHE A 28 7.61 3.90 12.31
N SER A 29 6.31 4.21 12.28
CA SER A 29 5.66 5.09 13.26
C SER A 29 4.53 4.36 14.01
N PRO A 30 4.48 4.44 15.37
CA PRO A 30 5.49 4.99 16.27
C PRO A 30 6.73 4.09 16.42
N ASN A 31 6.60 2.83 16.02
CA ASN A 31 7.67 1.83 16.00
C ASN A 31 7.61 1.10 14.65
N PHE A 32 8.69 0.39 14.30
CA PHE A 32 8.68 -0.47 13.13
C PHE A 32 7.66 -1.61 13.26
N LYS A 33 6.76 -1.74 12.28
CA LYS A 33 5.75 -2.79 12.20
C LYS A 33 5.57 -3.22 10.75
N VAL A 34 5.42 -4.54 10.54
CA VAL A 34 5.14 -5.17 9.24
C VAL A 34 3.77 -5.83 9.29
N PHE A 35 2.95 -5.57 8.27
CA PHE A 35 1.60 -6.08 8.11
C PHE A 35 1.56 -7.02 6.91
N LYS A 36 1.71 -8.32 7.19
CA LYS A 36 1.66 -9.38 6.17
C LYS A 36 0.23 -9.66 5.75
N TRP A 37 0.09 -10.39 4.64
CA TRP A 37 -1.20 -10.88 4.18
C TRP A 37 -1.99 -11.59 5.29
N SER A 38 -3.25 -11.22 5.44
CA SER A 38 -4.18 -11.78 6.44
C SER A 38 -4.76 -13.13 6.06
N GLY A 39 -4.77 -13.48 4.77
CA GLY A 39 -5.50 -14.64 4.24
C GLY A 39 -6.94 -14.34 3.79
N GLU A 40 -7.48 -13.14 4.06
CA GLU A 40 -8.91 -12.84 3.87
C GLU A 40 -9.31 -12.62 2.40
N ASN A 41 -8.41 -12.08 1.58
CA ASN A 41 -8.62 -11.84 0.14
C ASN A 41 -7.29 -11.67 -0.58
N THR A 42 -7.32 -11.53 -1.92
CA THR A 42 -6.13 -11.38 -2.76
C THR A 42 -6.01 -9.99 -3.41
N TYR A 43 -6.56 -8.96 -2.76
CA TYR A 43 -6.57 -7.59 -3.27
C TYR A 43 -5.26 -6.84 -2.97
N PHE A 44 -4.13 -7.37 -3.43
CA PHE A 44 -2.81 -6.91 -3.00
C PHE A 44 -2.38 -5.59 -3.61
N ILE A 45 -2.38 -5.49 -4.94
CA ILE A 45 -1.90 -4.33 -5.69
C ILE A 45 -2.91 -4.03 -6.80
N ASN A 46 -3.27 -2.77 -6.95
CA ASN A 46 -4.05 -2.27 -8.07
C ASN A 46 -3.51 -0.89 -8.49
N GLY A 47 -3.80 -0.47 -9.71
CA GLY A 47 -3.39 0.85 -10.15
C GLY A 47 -3.87 1.16 -11.54
N ASP A 48 -4.20 2.42 -11.75
CA ASP A 48 -4.66 2.98 -13.01
C ASP A 48 -3.99 4.34 -13.25
N THR A 49 -4.45 5.08 -14.25
CA THR A 49 -3.89 6.40 -14.57
C THR A 49 -4.11 7.46 -13.50
N SER A 50 -4.93 7.19 -12.48
CA SER A 50 -5.28 8.11 -11.40
C SER A 50 -4.59 7.78 -10.08
N SER A 51 -4.21 6.52 -9.85
CA SER A 51 -3.62 6.11 -8.56
C SER A 51 -2.87 4.78 -8.57
N LEU A 52 -2.05 4.61 -7.53
CA LEU A 52 -1.46 3.35 -7.12
C LEU A 52 -2.02 2.91 -5.76
N GLU A 53 -2.46 1.67 -5.66
CA GLU A 53 -3.21 1.12 -4.54
C GLU A 53 -2.55 -0.16 -4.03
N LEU A 54 -2.35 -0.25 -2.72
CA LEU A 54 -1.90 -1.46 -2.04
C LEU A 54 -2.83 -1.84 -0.89
N GLY A 55 -3.36 -3.06 -0.97
CA GLY A 55 -4.25 -3.66 0.02
C GLY A 55 -5.67 -3.13 -0.05
N GLY A 56 -6.54 -3.85 -0.74
CA GLY A 56 -7.96 -3.51 -0.86
C GLY A 56 -8.85 -4.14 0.22
N GLY A 57 -10.16 -4.01 0.02
CA GLY A 57 -11.19 -4.60 0.88
C GLY A 57 -11.89 -3.58 1.78
N GLY A 58 -13.21 -3.71 1.90
CA GLY A 58 -14.04 -2.77 2.67
C GLY A 58 -14.17 -1.37 2.04
N GLY A 59 -13.90 -1.24 0.73
CA GLY A 59 -14.01 0.02 -0.01
C GLY A 59 -12.90 1.04 0.28
N ARG A 60 -11.82 0.62 0.92
CA ARG A 60 -10.65 1.45 1.25
C ARG A 60 -9.36 0.71 0.90
N PHE A 61 -8.28 1.47 0.87
CA PHE A 61 -6.94 0.94 0.60
C PHE A 61 -6.02 1.11 1.82
N GLY A 62 -5.17 0.11 2.05
CA GLY A 62 -4.14 0.13 3.07
C GLY A 62 -3.15 1.27 2.82
N LEU A 63 -2.75 1.43 1.55
CA LEU A 63 -1.98 2.55 1.05
C LEU A 63 -2.50 2.93 -0.34
N TRP A 64 -2.78 4.21 -0.54
CA TRP A 64 -3.21 4.80 -1.80
C TRP A 64 -2.33 6.03 -2.07
N LEU A 65 -1.85 6.17 -3.30
CA LEU A 65 -1.09 7.32 -3.78
C LEU A 65 -1.75 7.86 -5.05
N ASP A 66 -1.85 9.19 -5.18
CA ASP A 66 -2.36 9.81 -6.41
C ASP A 66 -1.35 9.73 -7.57
N ALA A 67 -1.82 10.00 -8.79
CA ALA A 67 -1.02 9.95 -10.01
C ALA A 67 0.18 10.92 -10.00
N ASP A 68 0.07 12.03 -9.27
CA ASP A 68 1.14 13.03 -9.15
C ASP A 68 2.15 12.68 -8.05
N LEU A 69 1.94 11.57 -7.32
CA LEU A 69 2.73 11.15 -6.16
C LEU A 69 2.93 12.28 -5.15
N TYR A 70 1.86 13.02 -4.88
CA TYR A 70 1.85 14.15 -3.97
C TYR A 70 0.87 13.95 -2.81
N HIS A 71 -0.35 13.48 -3.08
CA HIS A 71 -1.29 13.10 -2.03
C HIS A 71 -1.29 11.59 -1.84
N GLY A 72 -1.34 11.19 -0.58
CA GLY A 72 -1.59 9.79 -0.25
C GLY A 72 -2.57 9.63 0.90
N ARG A 73 -3.12 8.43 0.98
CA ARG A 73 -4.04 8.03 2.03
C ARG A 73 -3.68 6.64 2.53
N SER A 74 -3.82 6.43 3.84
CA SER A 74 -3.73 5.12 4.46
C SER A 74 -4.95 4.85 5.33
N ASN A 75 -5.49 3.64 5.22
CA ASN A 75 -6.59 3.14 6.05
C ASN A 75 -6.25 1.75 6.56
N SER A 76 -7.08 1.22 7.46
CA SER A 76 -7.11 -0.22 7.68
C SER A 76 -7.76 -0.93 6.49
N CYS A 77 -7.17 -2.03 6.03
CA CYS A 77 -7.75 -2.90 5.01
C CYS A 77 -7.78 -4.36 5.47
N SER A 78 -8.67 -5.17 4.90
CA SER A 78 -8.75 -6.59 5.26
C SER A 78 -7.64 -7.43 4.62
N THR A 79 -7.00 -6.99 3.53
CA THR A 79 -5.88 -7.73 2.92
C THR A 79 -4.69 -7.87 3.87
N PHE A 80 -4.41 -6.85 4.69
CA PHE A 80 -3.23 -6.84 5.57
C PHE A 80 -3.56 -6.69 7.06
N ASN A 81 -4.82 -6.45 7.42
CA ASN A 81 -5.25 -6.11 8.78
C ASN A 81 -4.34 -5.03 9.41
N ASN A 82 -3.99 -4.02 8.61
CA ASN A 82 -3.09 -2.96 9.01
C ASN A 82 -3.81 -1.86 9.80
N ASP A 83 -3.05 -1.16 10.64
CA ASP A 83 -3.45 0.14 11.15
C ASP A 83 -3.16 1.22 10.08
N ILE A 84 -3.64 2.44 10.29
CA ILE A 84 -3.20 3.58 9.46
C ILE A 84 -1.66 3.68 9.57
N LEU A 85 -0.98 3.66 8.42
CA LEU A 85 0.48 3.62 8.36
C LEU A 85 1.13 4.96 8.75
N SER A 86 0.41 6.05 8.52
CA SER A 86 0.78 7.43 8.82
C SER A 86 0.14 7.93 10.12
N LYS A 87 0.57 9.11 10.60
CA LYS A 87 -0.05 9.79 11.77
C LYS A 87 -1.52 10.16 11.58
N LYS A 88 -1.98 10.29 10.33
CA LYS A 88 -3.35 10.65 9.93
C LYS A 88 -3.71 9.84 8.68
N GLU A 89 -4.99 9.70 8.37
CA GLU A 89 -5.44 9.02 7.15
C GLU A 89 -4.83 9.65 5.89
N ASP A 90 -4.95 10.98 5.74
CA ASP A 90 -4.37 11.73 4.62
C ASP A 90 -2.97 12.26 4.94
N PHE A 91 -2.08 12.26 3.95
CA PHE A 91 -0.72 12.79 4.04
C PHE A 91 -0.23 13.39 2.72
N ILE A 92 0.78 14.25 2.83
CA ILE A 92 1.54 14.77 1.70
C ILE A 92 2.84 13.98 1.58
N ILE A 93 3.15 13.59 0.36
CA ILE A 93 4.36 12.86 0.00
C ILE A 93 5.49 13.86 -0.18
N GLN A 94 6.59 13.61 0.53
CA GLN A 94 7.80 14.42 0.39
C GLN A 94 8.77 13.79 -0.61
N ASP A 95 8.99 12.49 -0.48
CA ASP A 95 9.88 11.69 -1.32
C ASP A 95 9.30 10.27 -1.47
N VAL A 96 9.50 9.65 -2.62
CA VAL A 96 9.19 8.23 -2.89
C VAL A 96 10.40 7.56 -3.49
N GLU A 97 10.77 6.42 -2.94
CA GLU A 97 11.83 5.58 -3.47
C GLU A 97 11.27 4.18 -3.78
N VAL A 98 11.66 3.63 -4.92
CA VAL A 98 11.33 2.26 -5.31
C VAL A 98 12.63 1.51 -5.51
N TRP A 99 12.80 0.44 -4.74
CA TRP A 99 13.99 -0.40 -4.74
C TRP A 99 13.66 -1.76 -5.33
N THR A 100 14.53 -2.28 -6.20
CA THR A 100 14.39 -3.61 -6.78
C THR A 100 15.59 -4.48 -6.40
N PHE A 101 15.36 -5.78 -6.32
CA PHE A 101 16.40 -6.79 -6.11
C PHE A 101 16.44 -7.67 -7.37
N GLU A 102 17.64 -7.93 -7.90
CA GLU A 102 17.85 -8.89 -8.99
C GLU A 102 17.86 -10.33 -8.49
#